data_AF-A0A4Q9G668-F1
#
_entry.id   AF-A0A4Q9G668-F1
#
_cell.length_a   1.000
_cell.length_b   1.000
_cell.length_c   1.000
_cell.angle_alpha   90.00
_cell.angle_beta   90.00
_cell.angle_gamma   90.00
#
_symmetry.space_group_name_H-M   'P 1'
#
loop_
_entity.id
_entity.type
_entity.pdbx_description
1 polymer ?
#
loop_
_entity_poly.entity_id
_entity_poly.type
_entity_poly.pdbx_seq_one_letter_code
_entity_poly.pdbx_strand_id
1 'polypeptide(L)'
;MCNACGNPAAPGHWTEAGAATPGDRLRARFHRAALLNSVLKPYGLSAHDGGVVPGIQVGTLSGAQTIVHTLDDLWAEAERLAGRPIDPLDPQYLDD
;
A
#
# COMPACT_ATOMS: atom_id res chain seq x y z
N MET A 1 18.61 0.75 0.21
CA MET A 1 19.03 1.47 -1.01
C MET A 1 19.72 2.77 -0.61
N CYS A 2 20.75 3.21 -1.35
CA CYS A 2 21.33 4.53 -1.15
C CYS A 2 20.34 5.62 -1.59
N ASN A 3 20.08 6.61 -0.74
CA ASN A 3 19.10 7.67 -1.01
C ASN A 3 19.53 8.62 -2.16
N ALA A 4 20.83 8.64 -2.50
CA ALA A 4 21.38 9.50 -3.55
C ALA A 4 21.38 8.86 -4.95
N CYS A 5 21.66 7.55 -5.05
CA CYS A 5 21.81 6.87 -6.34
C CYS A 5 20.84 5.70 -6.56
N GLY A 6 20.06 5.30 -5.54
CA GLY A 6 19.05 4.25 -5.66
C GLY A 6 19.61 2.84 -5.92
N ASN A 7 20.91 2.59 -5.74
CA ASN A 7 21.55 1.31 -6.04
C ASN A 7 22.02 0.56 -4.76
N PRO A 8 21.90 -0.79 -4.69
CA PRO A 8 21.09 -1.62 -5.59
C PRO A 8 19.61 -1.21 -5.52
N ALA A 9 18.93 -1.27 -6.66
CA ALA A 9 17.48 -1.13 -6.66
C ALA A 9 16.92 -2.28 -5.81
N ALA A 10 16.10 -1.96 -4.81
CA ALA A 10 15.27 -2.98 -4.18
C ALA A 10 14.47 -3.68 -5.29
N PRO A 11 14.20 -5.00 -5.18
CA PRO A 11 13.27 -5.65 -6.08
C PRO A 11 12.00 -4.81 -6.15
N GLY A 12 11.73 -4.23 -7.32
CA GLY A 12 10.59 -3.33 -7.49
C GLY A 12 9.31 -4.11 -7.20
N HIS A 13 8.33 -3.44 -6.60
CA HIS A 13 7.02 -4.04 -6.43
C HIS A 13 6.41 -4.29 -7.82
N TRP A 14 5.80 -5.45 -8.08
CA TRP A 14 5.29 -5.79 -9.42
C TRP A 14 4.26 -4.78 -9.95
N THR A 15 3.53 -4.11 -9.07
CA THR A 15 2.60 -3.01 -9.40
C THR A 15 3.31 -1.75 -9.93
N GLU A 16 4.63 -1.67 -9.82
CA GLU A 16 5.47 -0.60 -10.35
C GLU A 16 6.13 -1.02 -11.68
N ALA A 17 5.77 -2.18 -12.23
CA ALA A 17 6.20 -2.60 -13.55
C ALA A 17 5.82 -1.53 -14.58
N GLY A 18 6.80 -1.09 -15.39
CA GLY A 18 6.64 0.00 -16.34
C GLY A 18 7.01 1.40 -15.82
N ALA A 19 7.32 1.56 -14.53
CA ALA A 19 7.80 2.82 -13.98
C ALA A 19 9.29 3.07 -14.29
N ALA A 20 9.56 3.70 -15.44
CA ALA A 20 10.91 3.90 -15.97
C ALA A 20 11.74 4.90 -15.12
N THR A 21 11.14 6.00 -14.67
CA THR A 21 11.86 7.05 -13.92
C THR A 21 11.62 6.96 -12.41
N PRO A 22 12.49 7.57 -11.58
CA PRO A 22 12.22 7.72 -10.14
C PRO A 22 10.87 8.39 -9.83
N GLY A 23 10.49 9.39 -10.64
CA GLY A 23 9.19 10.08 -10.50
C GLY A 23 8.01 9.16 -10.80
N ASP A 24 8.12 8.29 -11.81
CA ASP A 24 7.08 7.31 -12.13
C ASP A 24 6.90 6.29 -11.01
N ARG A 25 8.01 5.83 -10.41
CA ARG A 25 7.96 4.92 -9.25
C ARG A 25 7.28 5.57 -8.05
N LEU A 26 7.57 6.85 -7.80
CA LEU A 26 6.91 7.60 -6.73
C LEU A 26 5.40 7.76 -6.99
N ARG A 27 4.99 8.09 -8.22
CA ARG A 27 3.57 8.15 -8.58
C ARG A 27 2.89 6.80 -8.44
N ALA A 28 3.53 5.72 -8.89
CA ALA A 28 3.01 4.36 -8.77
C ALA A 28 2.80 3.95 -7.31
N ARG A 29 3.72 4.33 -6.41
CA ARG A 29 3.59 4.13 -4.96
C ARG A 29 2.36 4.84 -4.38
N PHE A 30 2.21 6.14 -4.67
CA PHE A 30 1.06 6.90 -4.18
C PHE A 30 -0.27 6.40 -4.77
N HIS A 31 -0.26 6.04 -6.05
CA HIS A 31 -1.42 5.44 -6.71
C HIS A 31 -1.84 4.12 -6.04
N ARG A 32 -0.87 3.22 -5.76
CA ARG A 32 -1.12 1.98 -5.01
C ARG A 32 -1.73 2.27 -3.64
N ALA A 33 -1.17 3.19 -2.87
CA ALA A 33 -1.71 3.54 -1.56
C ALA A 33 -3.15 4.10 -1.65
N ALA A 34 -3.45 4.92 -2.65
CA ALA A 34 -4.78 5.47 -2.86
C ALA A 34 -5.83 4.38 -3.18
N LEU A 35 -5.49 3.43 -4.04
CA LEU A 35 -6.35 2.28 -4.36
C LEU A 35 -6.58 1.39 -3.13
N LEU A 36 -5.53 1.10 -2.37
CA LEU A 36 -5.69 0.32 -1.14
C LEU A 36 -6.57 1.05 -0.12
N ASN A 37 -6.45 2.37 -0.03
CA ASN A 37 -7.25 3.15 0.88
C ASN A 37 -8.75 3.14 0.53
N SER A 38 -9.13 3.05 -0.75
CA SER A 38 -10.55 2.91 -1.11
C SER A 38 -11.11 1.55 -0.69
N VAL A 39 -10.31 0.48 -0.79
CA VAL A 39 -10.69 -0.86 -0.35
C VAL A 39 -10.73 -0.99 1.17
N LEU A 40 -9.80 -0.35 1.89
CA LEU A 40 -9.70 -0.49 3.36
C LEU A 40 -10.67 0.40 4.15
N LYS A 41 -11.15 1.50 3.56
CA LYS A 41 -12.05 2.46 4.21
C LYS A 41 -13.32 1.82 4.82
N PRO A 42 -14.05 0.93 4.12
CA PRO A 42 -15.22 0.26 4.67
C PRO A 42 -14.94 -0.58 5.93
N TYR A 43 -13.69 -0.96 6.16
CA TYR A 43 -13.25 -1.74 7.31
C TYR A 43 -12.78 -0.87 8.49
N GLY A 44 -12.90 0.46 8.40
CA GLY A 44 -12.36 1.38 9.42
C GLY A 44 -10.83 1.44 9.41
N LEU A 45 -10.22 1.09 8.28
CA LEU A 45 -8.79 1.10 8.07
C LEU A 45 -8.42 2.12 6.99
N SER A 46 -7.15 2.48 6.94
CA SER A 46 -6.60 3.41 5.94
C SER A 46 -5.25 2.92 5.44
N ALA A 47 -4.91 3.25 4.20
CA ALA A 47 -3.59 3.03 3.63
C ALA A 47 -3.00 4.35 3.15
N HIS A 48 -1.74 4.60 3.47
CA HIS A 48 -1.00 5.76 3.01
C HIS A 48 0.44 5.38 2.64
N ASP A 49 1.08 6.15 1.76
CA ASP A 49 2.53 6.10 1.57
C ASP A 49 3.06 7.47 1.99
N GLY A 50 3.84 7.50 3.07
CA GLY A 50 4.36 8.75 3.65
C GLY A 50 5.51 9.38 2.86
N GLY A 51 5.92 8.80 1.73
CA GLY A 51 6.96 9.30 0.82
C GLY A 51 8.39 9.17 1.35
N VAL A 52 8.59 9.34 2.66
CA VAL A 52 9.90 9.36 3.34
C VAL A 52 10.31 7.97 3.81
N VAL A 53 9.42 7.24 4.50
CA VAL A 53 9.68 5.88 4.97
C VAL A 53 9.12 4.90 3.93
N PRO A 54 9.94 4.02 3.35
CA PRO A 54 9.45 3.03 2.39
C PRO A 54 8.44 2.07 3.03
N GLY A 55 7.32 1.85 2.36
CA GLY A 55 6.26 0.94 2.80
C GLY A 55 4.89 1.58 2.72
N ILE A 56 3.88 0.80 3.09
CA ILE A 56 2.49 1.19 3.16
C ILE A 56 2.15 1.35 4.64
N GLN A 57 1.71 2.52 5.03
CA GLN A 57 1.24 2.82 6.37
C GLN A 57 -0.23 2.41 6.47
N VAL A 58 -0.51 1.39 7.27
CA VAL A 58 -1.86 0.94 7.61
C VAL A 58 -2.27 1.60 8.90
N GLY A 59 -3.39 2.34 8.89
CA GLY A 59 -3.89 3.07 10.06
C GLY A 59 -5.31 2.68 10.46
N THR A 60 -5.61 2.74 11.76
CA THR A 60 -6.96 2.54 12.31
C THR A 60 -7.64 3.87 12.62
N LEU A 61 -8.97 3.87 12.79
CA LEU A 61 -9.72 5.05 13.26
C LEU A 61 -9.31 5.54 14.66
N SER A 62 -8.69 4.68 15.48
CA SER A 62 -8.16 5.03 16.80
C SER A 62 -6.75 5.66 16.75
N GLY A 63 -6.16 5.80 15.56
CA GLY A 63 -4.85 6.42 15.36
C GLY A 63 -3.66 5.47 15.49
N ALA A 64 -3.88 4.16 15.67
CA ALA A 64 -2.80 3.18 15.60
C ALA A 64 -2.30 3.08 14.15
N GLN A 65 -0.98 2.97 13.96
CA GLN A 65 -0.37 2.83 12.65
C GLN A 65 0.69 1.74 12.65
N THR A 66 0.77 0.99 11.54
CA THR A 66 1.79 -0.02 11.28
C THR A 66 2.31 0.15 9.85
N ILE A 67 3.60 -0.06 9.63
CA ILE A 67 4.20 0.00 8.29
C ILE A 67 4.40 -1.43 7.80
N VAL A 68 3.84 -1.74 6.64
CA VAL A 68 4.02 -3.02 5.93
C VAL A 68 4.77 -2.77 4.62
N HIS A 69 5.48 -3.79 4.12
CA HIS A 69 6.38 -3.62 2.96
C HIS A 69 5.89 -4.30 1.69
N THR A 70 4.93 -5.21 1.80
CA THR A 70 4.35 -5.95 0.67
C THR A 70 2.83 -5.90 0.70
N LEU A 71 2.19 -6.22 -0.42
CA LEU A 71 0.73 -6.39 -0.45
C LEU A 71 0.28 -7.58 0.40
N ASP A 72 1.07 -8.66 0.45
CA ASP A 72 0.74 -9.85 1.23
C ASP A 72 0.68 -9.52 2.73
N ASP A 73 1.68 -8.79 3.23
CA ASP A 73 1.70 -8.30 4.61
C ASP A 73 0.54 -7.35 4.90
N LEU A 74 0.15 -6.52 3.92
CA LEU A 74 -0.96 -5.59 4.07
C LEU A 74 -2.29 -6.32 4.27
N TRP A 75 -2.58 -7.36 3.50
CA TRP A 75 -3.82 -8.11 3.65
C TRP A 75 -3.86 -8.83 5.00
N ALA A 76 -2.77 -9.50 5.37
CA ALA A 76 -2.67 -10.16 6.67
C ALA A 76 -2.87 -9.18 7.84
N GLU A 77 -2.23 -8.01 7.78
CA GLU A 77 -2.35 -7.00 8.84
C GLU A 77 -3.74 -6.35 8.86
N ALA A 78 -4.32 -6.06 7.70
CA ALA A 78 -5.65 -5.48 7.61
C ALA A 78 -6.73 -6.43 8.15
N GLU A 79 -6.67 -7.72 7.83
CA GLU A 79 -7.59 -8.72 8.38
C GLU A 79 -7.42 -8.87 9.90
N ARG A 80 -6.17 -8.86 10.38
CA ARG A 80 -5.86 -8.90 11.82
C ARG A 80 -6.45 -7.70 12.56
N LEU A 81 -6.33 -6.49 11.99
CA LEU A 81 -6.85 -5.25 12.58
C LEU A 81 -8.38 -5.15 12.48
N ALA A 82 -8.96 -5.58 11.36
CA ALA A 82 -10.41 -5.57 11.14
C ALA A 82 -11.14 -6.67 11.93
N GLY A 83 -10.45 -7.75 12.31
CA GLY A 83 -11.04 -8.90 12.98
C GLY A 83 -11.98 -9.73 12.09
N ARG A 84 -11.87 -9.56 10.77
CA ARG A 84 -12.68 -10.24 9.75
C ARG A 84 -11.88 -10.37 8.45
N PRO A 85 -12.16 -11.39 7.61
CA PRO A 85 -11.58 -11.48 6.28
C PRO A 85 -11.91 -10.25 5.43
N ILE A 86 -10.98 -9.93 4.53
CA ILE A 86 -11.14 -8.85 3.54
C ILE A 86 -11.07 -9.50 2.17
N ASP A 87 -12.15 -9.40 1.39
CA ASP A 87 -12.14 -9.83 0.00
C ASP A 87 -11.68 -8.66 -0.89
N PRO A 88 -10.45 -8.70 -1.45
CA PRO A 88 -9.96 -7.65 -2.34
C PRO A 88 -10.63 -7.70 -3.73
N LEU A 89 -11.35 -8.77 -4.06
CA LEU A 89 -12.12 -8.95 -5.29
C LEU A 89 -13.62 -8.89 -5.04
N ASP A 90 -14.04 -8.31 -3.91
CA ASP A 90 -15.45 -8.10 -3.62
C ASP A 90 -16.11 -7.36 -4.80
N PRO A 91 -17.25 -7.86 -5.32
CA PRO A 91 -17.96 -7.23 -6.44
C PRO A 91 -18.20 -5.73 -6.27
N GLN A 92 -18.31 -5.24 -5.03
CA GLN A 92 -18.45 -3.80 -4.76
C GLN A 92 -17.30 -2.93 -5.33
N TYR A 93 -16.15 -3.52 -5.66
CA TYR A 93 -14.99 -2.83 -6.23
C TYR A 93 -14.76 -3.10 -7.73
N LEU A 94 -15.58 -3.96 -8.35
CA LEU A 94 -15.37 -4.43 -9.72
C LEU A 94 -16.33 -3.79 -10.74
N ASP A 95 -17.34 -3.06 -10.26
CA ASP A 95 -18.33 -2.38 -11.10
C ASP A 95 -17.92 -0.91 -11.37
N ASP A 96 -18.28 -0.40 -12.57
CA ASP A 96 -18.00 0.97 -13.06
C ASP A 96 -18.88 2.06 -12.40
#